data_AF-A0A0F9LQE2-F1
#
_entry.id   AF-A0A0F9LQE2-F1
#
_cell.length_a   1.000
_cell.length_b   1.000
_cell.length_c   1.000
_cell.angle_alpha   90.00
_cell.angle_beta   90.00
_cell.angle_gamma   90.00
#
_symmetry.space_group_name_H-M   'P 1'
#
loop_
_entity.id
_entity.type
_entity.pdbx_description
1 polymer ?
#
loop_
_entity_poly.entity_id
_entity_poly.type
_entity_poly.pdbx_seq_one_letter_code
_entity_poly.pdbx_strand_id
1 'polypeptide(L)' 'MRVICSWCGKDMGEKEPLDNEEISHGICEECQERLTEMKD' A
#
# COMPACT_ATOMS: atom_id res chain seq x y z
N MET A 1 -1.33 13.02 -1.69
CA MET A 1 -0.54 11.89 -2.26
C MET A 1 -1.31 10.59 -2.08
N ARG A 2 -1.61 9.87 -3.16
CA ARG A 2 -2.37 8.60 -3.10
C ARG A 2 -1.43 7.44 -2.76
N VAL A 3 -1.90 6.50 -1.94
CA VAL A 3 -1.13 5.33 -1.53
C VAL A 3 -1.74 4.08 -2.16
N ILE A 4 -0.93 3.31 -2.87
CA ILE A 4 -1.34 2.02 -3.44
C ILE A 4 -0.44 0.89 -2.97
N CYS A 5 -1.01 -0.31 -2.85
CA CYS A 5 -0.24 -1.51 -2.55
C CYS A 5 0.62 -1.92 -3.76
N SER A 6 1.92 -2.08 -3.54
CA SER A 6 2.90 -2.46 -4.56
C SER A 6 2.70 -3.88 -5.08
N TRP A 7 2.06 -4.75 -4.29
CA TRP A 7 1.88 -6.15 -4.65
C TRP A 7 0.55 -6.41 -5.36
N CYS A 8 -0.56 -5.92 -4.81
CA CYS A 8 -1.89 -6.20 -5.36
C CYS A 8 -2.57 -4.99 -6.02
N GLY A 9 -1.98 -3.80 -5.97
CA GLY A 9 -2.56 -2.58 -6.55
C GLY A 9 -3.74 -1.98 -5.76
N LYS A 10 -4.06 -2.52 -4.57
CA LYS A 10 -5.16 -2.02 -3.73
C LYS A 10 -4.96 -0.55 -3.36
N ASP A 11 -6.01 0.26 -3.52
CA ASP A 11 -6.05 1.63 -3.01
C ASP A 11 -6.07 1.61 -1.48
N MET A 12 -5.11 2.30 -0.87
CA MET A 12 -4.93 2.38 0.58
C MET A 12 -5.27 3.77 1.13
N GLY A 13 -5.86 4.65 0.31
CA GLY A 13 -6.24 6.00 0.66
C GLY A 13 -5.17 7.04 0.31
N GLU A 14 -5.27 8.20 0.97
CA GLU A 14 -4.40 9.34 0.75
C GLU A 14 -3.63 9.69 2.03
N LYS A 15 -2.45 10.28 1.85
CA LYS A 15 -1.68 10.88 2.93
C LYS A 15 -1.20 12.28 2.54
N GLU A 16 -0.94 13.07 3.58
CA GLU A 16 -0.34 14.40 3.43
C GLU A 16 1.01 14.32 2.69
N PRO A 17 1.33 15.32 1.86
CA PRO A 17 0.49 16.49 1.55
C PRO A 17 -0.64 16.16 0.54
N LEU A 18 -1.86 16.64 0.79
CA LEU A 18 -3.06 16.29 0.00
C LEU A 18 -3.07 16.91 -1.42
N ASP A 19 -2.38 18.03 -1.61
CA ASP A 19 -2.22 18.71 -2.91
C ASP A 19 -1.22 18.03 -3.85
N ASN A 20 -0.47 17.05 -3.35
CA ASN A 20 0.43 16.25 -4.18
C ASN A 20 -0.33 15.07 -4.85
N GLU A 21 -0.44 15.10 -6.17
CA GLU A 21 -1.07 14.06 -7.01
C GLU A 21 -0.20 12.81 -7.26
N GLU A 22 1.03 12.78 -6.72
CA GLU A 22 1.92 11.62 -6.84
C GLU A 22 1.35 10.36 -6.16
N ILE A 23 1.85 9.22 -6.64
CA ILE A 23 1.52 7.89 -6.12
C ILE A 23 2.68 7.39 -5.26
N SER A 24 2.39 7.13 -3.99
CA SER A 24 3.25 6.39 -3.07
C SER A 24 2.90 4.91 -3.13
N HIS A 25 3.93 4.06 -3.13
CA HIS A 25 3.77 2.62 -3.12
C HIS A 25 4.07 2.06 -1.71
N GLY A 26 3.20 1.18 -1.21
CA GLY A 26 3.31 0.54 0.11
C GLY A 26 2.93 -0.95 0.05
N ILE A 27 2.59 -1.57 1.18
CA ILE A 27 2.01 -2.93 1.21
C ILE A 27 0.76 -2.91 2.10
N CYS A 28 -0.35 -3.47 1.61
CA CYS A 28 -1.57 -3.55 2.41
C CYS A 28 -1.47 -4.68 3.45
N GLU A 29 -2.31 -4.59 4.49
CA GLU A 29 -2.38 -5.57 5.58
C GLU A 29 -2.55 -7.01 5.06
N GLU A 30 -3.49 -7.26 4.15
CA GLU A 30 -3.71 -8.59 3.55
C GLU A 30 -2.45 -9.14 2.85
N CYS A 31 -1.70 -8.27 2.17
CA CYS A 31 -0.46 -8.65 1.50
C CYS A 31 0.67 -8.86 2.51
N GLN A 32 0.70 -8.09 3.59
CA GLN A 32 1.65 -8.27 4.68
C GLN A 32 1.41 -9.61 5.39
N GLU A 33 0.15 -9.96 5.69
CA GLU A 33 -0.24 -11.23 6.31
C GLU A 33 0.21 -12.42 5.46
N ARG A 34 -0.06 -12.39 4.15
CA ARG A 34 0.41 -13.44 3.21
C ARG A 34 1.93 -13.62 3.25
N LEU A 35 2.69 -12.53 3.32
CA LEU A 35 4.16 -12.61 3.41
C LEU A 35 4.62 -13.20 4.75
N THR A 36 3.88 -12.96 5.83
CA THR A 36 4.20 -13.55 7.14
C THR A 36 3.81 -15.02 7.23
N GLU A 37 2.69 -15.44 6.62
CA GLU A 37 2.27 -16.84 6.56
C GLU A 37 3.16 -17.70 5.64
N MET A 38 3.89 -17.08 4.71
CA MET A 38 4.88 -17.75 3.86
C MET A 38 6.21 -18.08 4.57
N LYS A 39 6.36 -17.77 5.87
CA LYS A 39 7.62 -17.94 6.61
C LYS A 39 7.75 -19.22 7.45
N ASP A 40 6.83 -20.18 7.30
CA ASP A 40 6.90 -21.49 7.97
C ASP A 40 7.40 -22.63 7.05
#